data_AF-A0A952QRB3-F1
#
_entry.id   AF-A0A952QRB3-F1
#
_cell.length_a   1.000
_cell.length_b   1.000
_cell.length_c   1.000
_cell.angle_alpha   90.00
_cell.angle_beta   90.00
_cell.angle_gamma   90.00
#
_symmetry.space_group_name_H-M   'P 1'
#
loop_
_entity.id
_entity.type
_entity.pdbx_description
1 polymer ?
#
loop_
_entity_poly.entity_id
_entity_poly.type
_entity_poly.pdbx_seq_one_letter_code
_entity_poly.pdbx_strand_id
1 'polypeptide(L)'
;MKPCPACGRALPEINRYCTYCGTGVASDTAHKATPQASEATRDQLNLHILYGMVTVLVVSVIMPPWETPPSQPAAFLGFHFILSPPQPDAIVSRLLLTIELTTTAIAGLYLSFLFRSKG
;
A
#
# COMPACT_ATOMS: atom_id res chain seq x y z
N MET A 1 -33.40 -23.63 -20.89
CA MET A 1 -33.46 -22.38 -21.69
C MET A 1 -34.42 -21.44 -20.97
N LYS A 2 -34.00 -20.20 -20.68
CA LYS A 2 -34.86 -19.19 -20.01
C LYS A 2 -35.23 -18.08 -21.01
N PRO A 3 -36.50 -17.64 -21.08
CA PRO A 3 -36.89 -16.52 -21.93
C PRO A 3 -36.36 -15.21 -21.35
N CYS A 4 -35.93 -14.28 -22.21
CA CYS A 4 -35.55 -12.94 -21.79
C CYS A 4 -36.79 -12.19 -21.25
N PRO A 5 -36.71 -11.51 -20.08
CA PRO A 5 -37.83 -10.76 -19.54
C PRO A 5 -38.20 -9.51 -20.37
N ALA A 6 -37.30 -9.01 -21.22
CA ALA A 6 -37.55 -7.81 -22.03
C ALA A 6 -38.04 -8.10 -23.45
N CYS A 7 -37.46 -9.12 -24.12
CA CYS A 7 -37.76 -9.39 -25.53
C CYS A 7 -38.40 -10.76 -25.78
N GLY A 8 -38.59 -11.58 -24.75
CA GLY A 8 -39.26 -12.87 -24.83
C GLY A 8 -38.48 -13.98 -25.55
N ARG A 9 -37.29 -13.70 -26.09
CA ARG A 9 -36.50 -14.71 -26.80
C ARG A 9 -35.92 -15.76 -25.86
N ALA A 10 -35.94 -17.01 -26.29
CA ALA A 10 -35.32 -18.12 -25.57
C ALA A 10 -33.79 -17.97 -25.59
N LEU A 11 -33.17 -17.95 -24.41
CA LEU A 11 -31.71 -17.93 -24.26
C LEU A 11 -31.21 -19.19 -23.53
N PRO A 12 -29.98 -19.63 -23.85
CA PRO A 12 -29.29 -20.63 -23.06
C PRO A 12 -29.02 -20.07 -21.66
N GLU A 13 -29.09 -20.94 -20.65
CA GLU A 13 -29.04 -20.56 -19.22
C GLU A 13 -27.67 -20.04 -18.77
N ILE A 14 -26.63 -20.25 -19.60
CA ILE A 14 -25.29 -19.69 -19.42
C ILE A 14 -25.21 -18.19 -19.72
N ASN A 15 -26.14 -17.65 -20.50
CA ASN A 15 -26.08 -16.25 -20.91
C ASN A 15 -26.52 -15.35 -19.75
N ARG A 16 -25.60 -14.50 -19.30
CA ARG A 16 -25.86 -13.49 -18.25
C ARG A 16 -26.62 -12.25 -18.78
N TYR A 17 -26.56 -12.05 -20.09
CA TYR A 17 -27.21 -10.96 -20.81
C TYR A 17 -27.83 -11.46 -22.11
N CYS A 18 -28.92 -10.83 -22.54
CA CYS A 18 -29.55 -11.13 -23.81
C CYS A 18 -28.67 -10.63 -24.96
N THR A 19 -28.27 -11.52 -25.87
CA THR A 19 -27.47 -11.19 -27.06
C THR A 19 -28.22 -10.35 -28.10
N TYR A 20 -29.53 -10.11 -27.90
CA TYR A 20 -30.37 -9.36 -28.85
C TYR A 20 -30.80 -8.00 -28.33
N CYS A 21 -31.24 -7.89 -27.08
CA CYS A 21 -31.68 -6.61 -26.50
C CYS A 21 -30.75 -6.06 -25.41
N GLY A 22 -29.69 -6.80 -25.04
CA GLY A 22 -28.74 -6.39 -24.01
C GLY A 22 -29.25 -6.49 -22.57
N THR A 23 -30.52 -6.84 -22.35
CA THR A 23 -31.10 -6.91 -21.00
C THR A 23 -30.47 -8.05 -20.19
N GLY A 24 -30.13 -7.78 -18.93
CA GLY A 24 -29.65 -8.79 -17.99
C GLY A 24 -30.72 -9.84 -17.73
N VAL A 25 -30.36 -11.11 -17.93
CA VAL A 25 -31.20 -12.28 -17.61
C VAL A 25 -30.64 -12.84 -16.31
N ALA A 26 -31.20 -12.39 -15.19
CA ALA A 26 -30.74 -12.79 -13.87
C ALA A 26 -30.82 -14.32 -13.72
N SER A 27 -29.66 -14.99 -13.65
CA SER A 27 -29.57 -16.41 -13.36
C SER A 27 -29.96 -16.62 -11.88
N ASP A 28 -31.09 -17.29 -11.65
CA ASP A 28 -31.54 -17.78 -10.32
C ASP A 28 -30.60 -18.85 -9.74
N THR A 29 -29.34 -18.51 -9.51
CA THR A 29 -28.48 -19.21 -8.57
C THR A 29 -28.10 -18.20 -7.50
N ALA A 30 -28.94 -18.14 -6.47
CA ALA A 30 -28.59 -17.73 -5.11
C ALA A 30 -27.44 -16.71 -5.01
N HIS A 31 -27.66 -15.52 -5.52
CA HIS A 31 -26.96 -14.34 -5.04
C HIS A 31 -28.02 -13.42 -4.43
N LYS A 32 -28.30 -13.71 -3.15
CA LYS A 32 -28.50 -12.65 -2.17
C LYS A 32 -27.17 -11.87 -2.05
N ALA A 33 -26.72 -11.29 -3.17
CA ALA A 33 -25.64 -10.34 -3.20
C ALA A 33 -26.27 -9.00 -2.87
N THR A 34 -26.28 -8.73 -1.57
CA THR A 34 -26.07 -7.39 -1.05
C THR A 34 -25.09 -6.66 -1.97
N PRO A 35 -25.47 -5.53 -2.59
CA PRO A 35 -24.52 -4.69 -3.26
C PRO A 35 -23.67 -4.03 -2.17
N GLN A 36 -22.35 -4.03 -2.38
CA GLN A 36 -21.38 -3.19 -1.68
C GLN A 36 -20.96 -3.66 -0.27
N ALA A 37 -20.08 -4.66 -0.21
CA ALA A 37 -19.18 -4.83 0.93
C ALA A 37 -17.81 -5.43 0.54
N SER A 38 -17.70 -6.10 -0.61
CA SER A 38 -16.48 -6.86 -0.96
C SER A 38 -15.46 -6.12 -1.83
N GLU A 39 -15.75 -4.93 -2.33
CA GLU A 39 -14.75 -4.09 -3.01
C GLU A 39 -13.88 -3.31 -1.99
N ALA A 40 -14.46 -2.94 -0.84
CA ALA A 40 -13.75 -2.24 0.24
C ALA A 40 -12.71 -3.13 0.96
N THR A 41 -12.81 -4.46 0.86
CA THR A 41 -11.93 -5.39 1.59
C THR A 41 -10.66 -5.76 0.82
N ARG A 42 -10.62 -5.61 -0.51
CA ARG A 42 -9.43 -5.91 -1.33
C ARG A 42 -8.45 -4.73 -1.45
N ASP A 43 -8.90 -3.51 -1.16
CA ASP A 43 -8.09 -2.28 -1.20
C ASP A 43 -7.57 -1.83 0.17
N GLN A 44 -7.77 -2.60 1.24
CA GLN A 44 -7.41 -2.15 2.58
C GLN A 44 -5.95 -2.45 2.94
N LEU A 45 -4.99 -1.96 2.15
CA LEU A 45 -3.73 -1.57 2.80
C LEU A 45 -4.12 -0.41 3.71
N ASN A 46 -4.23 -0.67 5.02
CA ASN A 46 -4.76 0.30 5.98
C ASN A 46 -4.13 1.67 5.72
N LEU A 47 -4.95 2.63 5.27
CA LEU A 47 -4.50 3.94 4.84
C LEU A 47 -3.69 4.63 5.94
N HIS A 48 -4.01 4.37 7.22
CA HIS A 48 -3.22 4.82 8.36
C HIS A 48 -1.82 4.19 8.41
N ILE A 49 -1.67 2.91 8.08
CA ILE A 49 -0.35 2.25 8.01
C ILE A 49 0.44 2.80 6.83
N LEU A 50 -0.19 3.00 5.68
CA LEU A 50 0.46 3.61 4.51
C LEU A 50 0.95 5.02 4.84
N TYR A 51 0.09 5.86 5.42
CA TYR A 51 0.49 7.20 5.86
C TYR A 51 1.55 7.16 6.95
N GLY A 52 1.50 6.20 7.86
CA GLY A 52 2.55 5.95 8.85
C GLY A 52 3.91 5.68 8.18
N MET A 53 3.95 4.75 7.23
CA MET A 53 5.17 4.41 6.48
C MET A 53 5.74 5.60 5.71
N VAL A 54 4.87 6.34 4.99
CA VAL A 54 5.29 7.54 4.24
C VAL A 54 5.82 8.61 5.18
N THR A 55 5.19 8.81 6.34
CA THR A 55 5.65 9.80 7.32
C THR A 55 7.04 9.46 7.85
N VAL A 56 7.30 8.19 8.19
CA VAL A 56 8.64 7.75 8.64
C VAL A 56 9.68 7.95 7.54
N LEU A 57 9.38 7.59 6.30
CA LEU A 57 10.28 7.80 5.16
C LEU A 57 10.60 9.29 4.95
N VAL A 58 9.60 10.17 5.08
CA VAL A 58 9.81 11.62 4.95
C VAL A 58 10.68 12.16 6.09
N VAL A 59 10.47 11.70 7.33
CA VAL A 59 11.31 12.08 8.47
C VAL A 59 12.76 11.66 8.27
N SER A 60 13.02 10.44 7.77
CA SER A 60 14.37 9.96 7.44
C SER A 60 15.07 10.81 6.38
N VAL A 61 14.34 11.37 5.43
CA VAL A 61 14.91 12.29 4.41
C VAL A 61 15.21 13.66 5.01
N ILE A 62 14.36 14.16 5.91
CA ILE A 62 14.53 15.47 6.55
C ILE A 62 15.66 15.44 7.60
N MET A 63 15.84 14.32 8.29
CA MET A 63 16.93 14.08 9.23
C MET A 63 17.82 12.93 8.76
N PRO A 64 18.64 13.14 7.73
CA PRO A 64 19.51 12.09 7.23
C PRO A 64 20.62 11.75 8.24
N PRO A 65 21.18 10.54 8.16
CA PRO A 65 22.33 10.16 8.97
C PRO A 65 23.55 10.93 8.45
N TRP A 66 23.91 11.96 9.18
CA TRP A 66 25.10 12.76 8.91
C TRP A 66 26.36 11.98 9.32
N GLU A 67 27.39 12.03 8.49
CA GLU A 67 28.70 11.43 8.77
C GLU A 67 29.72 12.51 9.16
N THR A 68 30.65 12.16 10.05
CA THR A 68 31.78 13.04 10.38
C THR A 68 32.64 13.30 9.14
N PRO A 69 33.28 14.47 9.03
CA PRO A 69 34.22 14.77 7.95
C PRO A 69 35.33 13.70 7.84
N PRO A 70 35.86 13.44 6.64
CA PRO A 70 36.86 12.38 6.39
C PRO A 70 38.21 12.63 7.09
N SER A 71 38.41 13.80 7.69
CA SER A 71 39.60 14.16 8.47
C SER A 71 39.55 13.63 9.92
N GLN A 72 38.43 13.08 10.37
CA GLN A 72 38.25 12.51 11.71
C GLN A 72 37.93 11.02 11.63
N PRO A 73 38.26 10.22 12.66
CA PRO A 73 37.91 8.80 12.68
C PRO A 73 36.39 8.63 12.53
N ALA A 74 35.97 7.72 11.64
CA ALA A 74 34.57 7.51 11.29
C ALA A 74 33.73 7.20 12.53
N ALA A 75 33.02 8.22 13.01
CA ALA A 75 32.07 8.08 14.11
C ALA A 75 30.67 8.26 13.52
N PHE A 76 29.85 7.22 13.63
CA PHE A 76 28.44 7.31 13.29
C PHE A 76 27.77 8.20 14.35
N LEU A 77 27.53 9.47 14.02
CA LEU A 77 27.00 10.45 14.95
C LEU A 77 25.49 10.27 15.23
N GLY A 78 24.80 9.30 14.60
CA GLY A 78 23.46 8.84 15.00
C GLY A 78 22.46 9.96 15.35
N PHE A 79 21.83 9.89 16.53
CA PHE A 79 20.96 10.96 17.05
C PHE A 79 21.71 12.09 17.77
N HIS A 80 23.04 12.03 17.85
CA HIS A 80 23.86 13.02 18.53
C HIS A 80 23.80 14.41 17.85
N PHE A 81 23.37 14.46 16.58
CA PHE A 81 23.05 15.70 15.86
C PHE A 81 21.88 16.50 16.44
N ILE A 82 21.00 15.86 17.20
CA ILE A 82 19.86 16.55 17.84
C ILE A 82 20.36 17.41 19.02
N LEU A 83 21.39 16.96 19.72
CA LEU A 83 21.94 17.63 20.91
C LEU A 83 23.22 18.42 20.64
N SER A 84 23.88 18.18 19.51
CA SER A 84 25.08 18.89 19.07
C SER A 84 24.90 19.33 17.62
N PRO A 85 24.96 20.64 17.31
CA PRO A 85 24.78 21.12 15.94
C PRO A 85 25.80 20.44 15.01
N PRO A 86 25.40 20.07 13.77
CA PRO A 86 26.31 19.47 12.81
C PRO A 86 27.51 20.38 12.58
N GLN A 87 28.71 19.80 12.58
CA GLN A 87 29.93 20.52 12.20
C GLN A 87 29.78 21.02 10.75
N PRO A 88 30.31 22.21 10.41
CA PRO A 88 30.09 22.85 9.11
C PRO A 88 30.57 22.03 7.90
N ASP A 89 31.46 21.07 8.09
CA ASP A 89 31.98 20.17 7.05
C ASP A 89 31.34 18.76 7.05
N ALA A 90 30.26 18.55 7.80
CA ALA A 90 29.57 17.26 7.85
C ALA A 90 28.95 16.93 6.48
N ILE A 91 29.13 15.70 6.03
CA ILE A 91 28.64 15.21 4.74
C ILE A 91 27.41 14.32 5.01
N VAL A 92 26.45 14.29 4.07
CA VAL A 92 25.35 13.33 4.11
C VAL A 92 25.80 12.04 3.45
N SER A 93 25.89 10.96 4.23
CA SER A 93 26.34 9.68 3.71
C SER A 93 25.26 9.04 2.84
N ARG A 94 25.51 8.95 1.53
CA ARG A 94 24.58 8.29 0.58
C ARG A 94 24.36 6.82 0.92
N LEU A 95 25.39 6.15 1.45
CA LEU A 95 25.33 4.75 1.83
C LEU A 95 24.41 4.54 3.05
N LEU A 96 24.59 5.33 4.11
CA LEU A 96 23.76 5.22 5.32
C LEU A 96 22.31 5.63 5.05
N LEU A 97 22.09 6.67 4.24
CA LEU A 97 20.74 7.06 3.81
C LEU A 97 20.04 5.91 3.05
N THR A 98 20.76 5.22 2.18
CA THR A 98 20.19 4.07 1.44
C THR A 98 19.84 2.93 2.38
N ILE A 99 20.71 2.59 3.33
CA ILE A 99 20.47 1.54 4.34
C ILE A 99 19.23 1.90 5.18
N GLU A 100 19.10 3.14 5.62
CA GLU A 100 17.95 3.58 6.42
C GLU A 100 16.64 3.51 5.65
N LEU A 101 16.60 4.06 4.43
CA LEU A 101 15.40 4.06 3.58
C LEU A 101 14.96 2.64 3.24
N THR A 102 15.90 1.77 2.85
CA THR A 102 15.61 0.38 2.52
C THR A 102 15.15 -0.41 3.73
N THR A 103 15.79 -0.26 4.88
CA THR A 103 15.38 -0.94 6.13
C THR A 103 13.98 -0.50 6.56
N THR A 104 13.68 0.80 6.48
CA THR A 104 12.37 1.36 6.82
C THR A 104 11.28 0.83 5.89
N ALA A 105 11.55 0.78 4.58
CA ALA A 105 10.62 0.23 3.60
C ALA A 105 10.33 -1.27 3.84
N ILE A 106 11.38 -2.06 4.09
CA ILE A 106 11.25 -3.49 4.40
C ILE A 106 10.45 -3.69 5.69
N ALA A 107 10.78 -2.96 6.76
CA ALA A 107 10.06 -3.02 8.02
C ALA A 107 8.57 -2.66 7.87
N GLY A 108 8.25 -1.58 7.16
CA GLY A 108 6.88 -1.16 6.86
C GLY A 108 6.09 -2.24 6.11
N LEU A 109 6.72 -2.89 5.13
CA LEU A 109 6.13 -4.00 4.39
C LEU A 109 5.82 -5.18 5.30
N TYR A 110 6.77 -5.64 6.12
CA TYR A 110 6.52 -6.74 7.07
C TYR A 110 5.43 -6.39 8.10
N LEU A 111 5.42 -5.15 8.59
CA LEU A 111 4.39 -4.68 9.51
C LEU A 111 3.00 -4.74 8.87
N SER A 112 2.88 -4.33 7.61
CA SER A 112 1.61 -4.40 6.87
C SER A 112 1.06 -5.82 6.75
N PHE A 113 1.92 -6.82 6.55
CA PHE A 113 1.53 -8.23 6.52
C PHE A 113 1.10 -8.77 7.90
N LEU A 114 1.80 -8.38 8.98
CA LEU A 114 1.42 -8.76 10.35
C LEU A 114 0.06 -8.19 10.75
N PHE A 115 -0.22 -6.94 10.40
CA PHE A 115 -1.51 -6.31 10.70
C PHE A 115 -2.65 -6.86 9.83
N ARG A 116 -2.38 -7.30 8.59
CA ARG A 116 -3.38 -8.01 7.76
C ARG A 116 -3.80 -9.35 8.37
N SER A 117 -2.91 -10.07 9.05
CA SER A 117 -3.21 -11.36 9.69
C SER A 117 -4.12 -11.24 10.92
N LYS A 118 -4.33 -10.02 11.43
CA LYS A 118 -4.98 -9.78 12.72
C LYS A 118 -6.40 -9.19 12.58
N GLY A 119 -6.88 -8.98 11.35
CA GLY A 119 -8.21 -8.47 11.01
C GLY A 119 -9.07 -9.52 10.31
#